data_AF-A0A536M5S5-F1
#
_entry.id   AF-A0A536M5S5-F1
#
_cell.length_a   1.000
_cell.length_b   1.000
_cell.length_c   1.000
_cell.angle_alpha   90.00
_cell.angle_beta   90.00
_cell.angle_gamma   90.00
#
_symmetry.space_group_name_H-M   'P 1'
#
loop_
_entity.id
_entity.type
_entity.pdbx_description
1 polymer ?
#
loop_
_entity_poly.entity_id
_entity_poly.type
_entity_poly.pdbx_seq_one_letter_code
_entity_poly.pdbx_strand_id
1 'polypeptide(L)'
;MGASRLVGRDMEIAQLDKALAEAAEHGGALFVAGEAGIGKTSLLEVATSNARGRGYSVLSVTGLESEADLPFAGLHQLLQPVLPSVGALPGPQKNALLTALGMRAGAPPEVFLVGLATLSLMDKVADERPLVVVADDF
;
A
#
# COMPACT_ATOMS: atom_id res chain seq x y z
N MET A 1 4.35 10.44 18.08
CA MET A 1 3.08 10.82 18.72
C MET A 1 2.36 9.52 19.06
N GLY A 2 2.02 9.32 20.33
CA GLY A 2 1.64 8.00 20.87
C GLY A 2 0.39 7.46 20.21
N ALA A 3 0.43 6.18 19.81
CA ALA A 3 -0.76 5.47 19.37
C ALA A 3 -1.83 5.59 20.47
N SER A 4 -2.91 6.31 20.18
CA SER A 4 -4.07 6.25 21.07
C SER A 4 -4.55 4.81 21.03
N ARG A 5 -4.62 4.17 22.20
CA ARG A 5 -5.17 2.83 22.31
C ARG A 5 -6.63 2.94 21.87
N LEU A 6 -6.99 2.36 20.73
CA LEU A 6 -8.38 2.27 20.28
C LEU A 6 -9.17 1.49 21.33
N VAL A 7 -10.16 2.13 21.93
CA VAL A 7 -11.01 1.51 22.95
C VAL A 7 -12.16 0.79 22.26
N GLY A 8 -12.47 -0.44 22.69
CA GLY A 8 -13.61 -1.20 22.18
C GLY A 8 -13.42 -1.84 20.81
N ARG A 9 -12.17 -1.93 20.32
CA ARG A 9 -11.80 -2.56 19.04
C ARG A 9 -10.95 -3.81 19.21
N ASP A 10 -11.00 -4.42 20.40
CA ASP A 10 -10.11 -5.54 20.75
C ASP A 10 -10.31 -6.75 19.81
N MET A 11 -11.54 -7.00 19.34
CA MET A 11 -11.81 -8.11 18.42
C MET A 11 -11.25 -7.83 17.02
N GLU A 12 -11.49 -6.65 16.49
CA GLU A 12 -11.03 -6.25 15.15
C GLU A 12 -9.49 -6.18 15.11
N ILE A 13 -8.87 -5.65 16.16
CA ILE A 13 -7.40 -5.63 16.31
C ILE A 13 -6.87 -7.07 16.36
N ALA A 14 -7.50 -7.98 17.11
CA ALA A 14 -7.08 -9.38 17.18
C ALA A 14 -7.18 -10.09 15.82
N GLN A 15 -8.20 -9.79 15.01
CA GLN A 15 -8.33 -10.33 13.65
C GLN A 15 -7.21 -9.83 12.72
N LEU A 16 -6.91 -8.53 12.78
CA LEU A 16 -5.79 -7.94 12.03
C LEU A 16 -4.45 -8.54 12.45
N ASP A 17 -4.22 -8.67 13.76
CA ASP A 17 -2.98 -9.24 14.30
C ASP A 17 -2.78 -10.70 13.91
N LYS A 18 -3.87 -11.49 13.88
CA LYS A 18 -3.84 -12.86 13.41
C LYS A 18 -3.47 -12.91 11.93
N ALA A 19 -4.14 -12.12 11.08
CA ALA A 19 -3.85 -12.10 9.67
C ALA A 19 -2.42 -11.63 9.36
N LEU A 20 -1.93 -10.62 10.09
CA LEU A 20 -0.53 -10.20 10.00
C LEU A 20 0.42 -11.33 10.40
N ALA A 21 0.13 -12.12 11.45
CA ALA A 21 0.97 -13.24 11.85
C ALA A 21 1.06 -14.34 10.78
N GLU A 22 -0.01 -14.57 10.02
CA GLU A 22 -0.08 -15.63 9.00
C GLU A 22 0.41 -15.16 7.61
N ALA A 23 0.38 -13.85 7.35
CA ALA A 23 0.62 -13.27 6.03
C ALA A 23 2.04 -13.49 5.48
N ALA A 24 3.05 -13.64 6.34
CA ALA A 24 4.42 -13.88 5.87
C ALA A 24 4.59 -15.22 5.14
N GLU A 25 3.79 -16.22 5.50
CA GLU A 25 3.88 -17.56 4.92
C GLU A 25 2.79 -17.80 3.86
N HIS A 26 1.60 -17.25 4.06
CA HIS A 26 0.42 -17.60 3.25
C HIS A 26 -0.08 -16.44 2.39
N GLY A 27 0.42 -15.22 2.60
CA GLY A 27 -0.20 -14.01 2.08
C GLY A 27 -1.63 -13.82 2.61
N GLY A 28 -2.32 -12.80 2.11
CA GLY A 28 -3.72 -12.57 2.46
C GLY A 28 -4.21 -11.17 2.10
N ALA A 29 -5.53 -11.00 2.16
CA ALA A 29 -6.18 -9.71 2.00
C ALA A 29 -7.33 -9.60 3.00
N LEU A 30 -7.53 -8.40 3.54
CA LEU A 30 -8.63 -8.08 4.44
C LEU A 30 -9.31 -6.82 3.95
N PHE A 31 -10.63 -6.78 4.10
CA PHE A 31 -11.44 -5.60 3.83
C PHE A 31 -12.09 -5.13 5.12
N VAL A 32 -11.87 -3.86 5.46
CA VAL A 32 -12.44 -3.23 6.65
C VAL A 32 -13.69 -2.47 6.22
N ALA A 33 -14.86 -2.99 6.60
CA ALA A 33 -16.16 -2.39 6.29
C ALA A 33 -16.81 -1.81 7.55
N GLY A 34 -17.54 -0.70 7.37
CA GLY A 34 -18.30 -0.08 8.45
C GLY A 34 -18.76 1.33 8.09
N GLU A 35 -19.64 1.89 8.90
CA GLU A 35 -20.23 3.21 8.68
C GLU A 35 -19.18 4.33 8.60
N ALA A 36 -19.55 5.45 7.98
CA ALA A 36 -18.70 6.65 7.98
C ALA A 36 -18.46 7.11 9.42
N GLY A 37 -17.21 7.44 9.76
CA GLY A 37 -16.84 7.87 11.11
C GLY A 37 -16.73 6.76 12.17
N ILE A 38 -16.94 5.47 11.84
CA ILE A 38 -16.84 4.36 12.81
C ILE A 38 -15.40 4.07 13.29
N GLY A 39 -14.40 4.73 12.70
CA GLY A 39 -12.98 4.59 13.03
C GLY A 39 -12.19 3.61 12.15
N LYS A 40 -12.61 3.38 10.89
CA LYS A 40 -11.89 2.49 9.93
C LYS A 40 -10.44 2.95 9.71
N THR A 41 -10.22 4.23 9.43
CA THR A 41 -8.89 4.83 9.28
C THR A 41 -8.02 4.57 10.51
N SER A 42 -8.54 4.84 11.71
CA SER A 42 -7.79 4.56 12.95
C SER A 42 -7.45 3.08 13.12
N LEU A 43 -8.34 2.18 12.69
CA LEU A 43 -8.08 0.74 12.72
C LEU A 43 -6.96 0.35 11.72
N LEU A 44 -6.94 0.95 10.52
CA LEU A 44 -5.86 0.78 9.53
C LEU A 44 -4.53 1.37 10.01
N GLU A 45 -4.54 2.47 10.76
CA GLU A 45 -3.36 3.04 11.41
C GLU A 45 -2.78 2.07 12.45
N VAL A 46 -3.63 1.41 13.25
CA VAL A 46 -3.19 0.36 14.18
C VAL A 46 -2.62 -0.84 13.42
N ALA A 47 -3.27 -1.30 12.35
CA ALA A 47 -2.74 -2.38 11.50
C ALA A 47 -1.34 -2.03 10.96
N THR A 48 -1.18 -0.80 10.47
CA THR A 48 0.10 -0.28 9.95
C THR A 48 1.17 -0.24 11.04
N SER A 49 0.83 0.25 12.24
CA SER A 49 1.74 0.28 13.39
C SER A 49 2.16 -1.13 13.81
N ASN A 50 1.21 -2.06 13.92
CA ASN A 50 1.47 -3.45 14.30
C ASN A 50 2.32 -4.17 13.26
N ALA A 51 2.05 -3.97 11.97
CA ALA A 51 2.86 -4.53 10.87
C ALA A 51 4.32 -4.05 10.98
N ARG A 52 4.54 -2.74 11.15
CA ARG A 52 5.89 -2.19 11.35
C ARG A 52 6.57 -2.76 12.60
N GLY A 53 5.84 -2.91 13.71
CA GLY A 53 6.34 -3.51 14.94
C GLY A 53 6.76 -4.98 14.77
N ARG A 54 6.17 -5.69 13.80
CA ARG A 54 6.52 -7.08 13.42
C ARG A 54 7.64 -7.15 12.38
N GLY A 55 8.19 -6.02 11.95
CA GLY A 55 9.26 -5.95 10.95
C GLY A 55 8.81 -5.96 9.49
N TYR A 56 7.51 -5.77 9.23
CA TYR A 56 7.00 -5.67 7.86
C TYR A 56 7.43 -4.35 7.22
N SER A 57 7.69 -4.40 5.92
CA SER A 57 7.61 -3.22 5.05
C SER A 57 6.15 -2.84 4.88
N VAL A 58 5.83 -1.56 4.98
CA VAL A 58 4.45 -1.07 4.82
C VAL A 58 4.41 -0.03 3.71
N LEU A 59 3.61 -0.29 2.68
CA LEU A 59 3.22 0.69 1.67
C LEU A 59 1.77 1.09 1.94
N SER A 60 1.51 2.39 2.01
CA SER A 60 0.18 2.91 2.37
C SER A 60 -0.26 3.99 1.41
N VAL A 61 -1.55 3.99 1.09
CA VAL A 61 -2.23 5.00 0.28
C VAL A 61 -3.52 5.42 0.99
N THR A 62 -3.86 6.69 0.90
CA THR A 62 -5.15 7.22 1.36
C THR A 62 -5.80 7.91 0.17
N GLY A 63 -6.99 7.45 -0.21
CA GLY A 63 -7.81 8.11 -1.21
C GLY A 63 -8.09 9.55 -0.80
N LEU A 64 -8.00 10.47 -1.76
CA LEU A 64 -8.38 11.86 -1.56
C LEU A 64 -9.40 12.21 -2.64
N GLU A 65 -10.56 12.72 -2.24
CA GLU A 65 -11.63 13.11 -3.17
C GLU A 65 -11.11 14.10 -4.23
N SER A 66 -10.22 15.02 -3.83
CA SER A 66 -9.57 15.99 -4.73
C SER A 66 -8.68 15.36 -5.81
N GLU A 67 -8.30 14.09 -5.66
CA GLU A 67 -7.43 13.36 -6.59
C GLU A 67 -8.19 12.34 -7.44
N ALA A 68 -9.53 12.28 -7.36
CA ALA A 68 -10.34 11.32 -8.09
C ALA A 68 -10.14 11.38 -9.62
N ASP A 69 -9.90 12.58 -10.15
CA ASP A 69 -9.67 12.82 -11.58
C ASP A 69 -8.20 12.74 -12.00
N LEU A 70 -7.27 12.40 -11.08
CA LEU A 70 -5.84 12.30 -11.35
C LEU A 70 -5.44 10.83 -11.54
N PRO A 71 -5.17 10.38 -12.78
CA PRO A 71 -4.74 9.02 -13.02
C PRO A 71 -3.48 8.69 -12.23
N PHE A 72 -3.48 7.53 -11.58
CA PHE A 72 -2.33 7.00 -10.83
C PHE A 72 -1.90 7.82 -9.60
N ALA A 73 -2.67 8.80 -9.12
CA ALA A 73 -2.31 9.59 -7.93
C ALA A 73 -2.11 8.70 -6.68
N GLY A 74 -3.06 7.82 -6.38
CA GLY A 74 -2.91 6.86 -5.28
C GLY A 74 -1.73 5.90 -5.48
N LEU A 75 -1.44 5.51 -6.73
CA LEU A 75 -0.28 4.66 -7.03
C LEU A 75 1.04 5.41 -6.80
N HIS A 76 1.10 6.70 -7.13
CA HIS A 76 2.25 7.56 -6.84
C HIS A 76 2.51 7.64 -5.34
N GLN A 77 1.47 7.88 -4.53
CA GLN A 77 1.59 7.89 -3.07
C GLN A 77 2.04 6.52 -2.54
N LEU A 78 1.43 5.43 -3.01
CA LEU A 78 1.73 4.08 -2.57
C LEU A 78 3.18 3.69 -2.84
N LEU A 79 3.70 4.01 -4.02
CA LEU A 79 5.02 3.59 -4.47
C LEU A 79 6.14 4.54 -4.06
N GLN A 80 5.82 5.74 -3.55
CA GLN A 80 6.81 6.74 -3.15
C GLN A 80 7.99 6.16 -2.32
N PRO A 81 7.78 5.28 -1.32
CA PRO A 81 8.88 4.72 -0.53
C PRO A 81 9.82 3.80 -1.32
N VAL A 82 9.37 3.26 -2.45
CA VAL A 82 10.08 2.24 -3.24
C VAL A 82 10.47 2.73 -4.64
N LEU A 83 10.16 3.99 -4.97
CA LEU A 83 10.62 4.63 -6.21
C LEU A 83 12.14 4.58 -6.44
N PRO A 84 13.02 4.64 -5.40
CA PRO A 84 14.45 4.46 -5.61
C PRO A 84 14.81 3.12 -6.29
N SER A 85 13.98 2.09 -6.15
CA SER A 85 14.18 0.75 -6.73
C SER A 85 13.73 0.63 -8.19
N VAL A 86 13.03 1.62 -8.75
CA VAL A 86 12.52 1.64 -10.14
C VAL A 86 13.65 1.48 -11.17
N GLY A 87 14.88 1.86 -10.81
CA GLY A 87 16.06 1.67 -11.65
C GLY A 87 16.35 0.21 -12.02
N ALA A 88 15.91 -0.75 -11.20
CA ALA A 88 16.13 -2.18 -11.40
C ALA A 88 15.07 -2.86 -12.29
N LEU A 89 14.00 -2.17 -12.65
CA LEU A 89 12.94 -2.73 -13.49
C LEU A 89 13.40 -2.87 -14.95
N PRO A 90 12.88 -3.86 -15.70
CA PRO A 90 13.00 -3.91 -17.15
C PRO A 90 12.58 -2.60 -17.82
N GLY A 91 13.28 -2.21 -18.88
CA GLY A 91 13.07 -0.93 -19.59
C GLY A 91 11.60 -0.59 -19.88
N PRO A 92 10.80 -1.49 -20.47
CA PRO A 92 9.38 -1.23 -20.74
C PRO A 92 8.55 -0.94 -19.48
N GLN A 93 8.72 -1.72 -18.42
CA GLN A 93 8.04 -1.54 -17.13
C GLN A 93 8.44 -0.22 -16.47
N LYS A 94 9.75 0.04 -16.39
CA LYS A 94 10.32 1.28 -15.86
C LYS A 94 9.74 2.51 -16.59
N ASN A 95 9.72 2.46 -17.91
CA ASN A 95 9.25 3.56 -18.73
C ASN A 95 7.75 3.79 -18.52
N ALA A 96 6.94 2.73 -18.56
CA ALA A 96 5.50 2.82 -18.34
C ALA A 96 5.18 3.41 -16.96
N LEU A 97 5.83 2.92 -15.90
CA LEU A 97 5.63 3.41 -14.54
C LEU A 97 6.06 4.87 -14.41
N LEU A 98 7.27 5.25 -14.83
CA LEU A 98 7.73 6.63 -14.71
C LEU A 98 6.86 7.62 -15.51
N THR A 99 6.32 7.20 -16.66
CA THR A 99 5.36 8.03 -17.42
C THR A 99 4.02 8.13 -16.71
N ALA A 100 3.51 7.03 -16.14
CA ALA A 100 2.26 7.01 -15.36
C ALA A 100 2.33 7.97 -14.16
N LEU A 101 3.50 8.02 -13.52
CA LEU A 101 3.75 8.88 -12.35
C LEU A 101 4.14 10.32 -12.71
N GLY A 102 4.09 10.71 -14.00
CA GLY A 102 4.46 12.06 -14.45
C GLY A 102 5.95 12.40 -14.30
N MET A 103 6.79 11.43 -13.96
CA MET A 103 8.25 11.60 -13.78
C MET A 103 9.01 11.52 -15.11
N ARG A 104 8.31 11.18 -16.19
CA ARG A 104 8.83 11.09 -17.55
C ARG A 104 7.76 11.52 -18.55
N ALA A 105 8.17 12.32 -19.53
CA ALA A 105 7.31 12.64 -20.67
C ALA A 105 7.20 11.45 -21.63
N GLY A 106 6.02 11.24 -22.21
CA GLY A 106 5.79 10.17 -23.18
C GLY A 106 4.32 10.04 -23.56
N ALA A 107 4.03 9.08 -24.44
CA ALA A 107 2.66 8.66 -24.72
C ALA A 107 2.01 8.05 -23.45
N PRO A 108 0.68 8.07 -23.33
CA PRO A 108 -0.03 7.39 -22.24
C PRO A 108 0.47 5.95 -22.08
N PRO A 109 0.86 5.55 -20.86
CA PRO A 109 1.46 4.24 -20.64
C PRO A 109 0.40 3.14 -20.73
N GLU A 110 0.84 1.95 -21.15
CA GLU A 110 -0.01 0.77 -21.09
C GLU A 110 -0.26 0.37 -19.63
N VAL A 111 -1.54 0.34 -19.22
CA VAL A 111 -1.95 0.01 -17.85
C VAL A 111 -1.39 -1.33 -17.39
N PHE A 112 -1.31 -2.31 -18.29
CA PHE A 112 -0.70 -3.61 -18.00
C PHE A 112 0.77 -3.49 -17.56
N LEU A 113 1.58 -2.69 -18.27
CA LEU A 113 2.99 -2.49 -17.92
C LEU A 113 3.15 -1.70 -16.62
N VAL A 114 2.25 -0.78 -16.31
CA VAL A 114 2.21 -0.09 -15.01
C VAL A 114 1.92 -1.09 -13.89
N GLY A 115 0.90 -1.94 -14.04
CA GLY A 115 0.58 -2.98 -13.07
C GLY A 115 1.72 -3.98 -12.86
N LEU A 116 2.37 -4.40 -13.94
CA LEU A 116 3.52 -5.31 -13.88
C LEU A 116 4.74 -4.67 -13.20
N ALA A 117 4.99 -3.39 -13.46
CA ALA A 117 6.05 -2.62 -12.79
C ALA A 117 5.79 -2.50 -11.28
N THR A 118 4.56 -2.19 -10.88
CA THR A 118 4.11 -2.13 -9.49
C THR A 118 4.32 -3.46 -8.78
N LEU A 119 3.85 -4.56 -9.38
CA LEU A 119 4.04 -5.90 -8.84
C LEU A 119 5.53 -6.23 -8.68
N SER A 120 6.34 -5.97 -9.70
CA SER A 120 7.79 -6.26 -9.66
C SER A 120 8.53 -5.46 -8.57
N LEU A 121 8.06 -4.24 -8.25
CA LEU A 121 8.60 -3.48 -7.12
C LEU A 121 8.15 -4.05 -5.78
N MET A 122 6.88 -4.44 -5.67
CA MET A 122 6.35 -5.08 -4.46
C MET A 122 7.05 -6.40 -4.17
N ASP A 123 7.27 -7.23 -5.18
CA ASP A 123 8.02 -8.49 -5.07
C ASP A 123 9.44 -8.24 -4.56
N LYS A 124 10.13 -7.24 -5.12
CA LYS A 124 11.48 -6.87 -4.67
C LYS A 124 11.52 -6.41 -3.21
N VAL A 125 10.48 -5.73 -2.73
CA VAL A 125 10.37 -5.35 -1.32
C VAL A 125 10.09 -6.57 -0.45
N ALA A 126 9.21 -7.46 -0.92
CA ALA A 126 8.84 -8.69 -0.27
C ALA A 126 10.02 -9.67 -0.13
N ASP A 127 10.96 -9.67 -1.08
CA ASP A 127 12.21 -10.46 -1.03
C ASP A 127 13.12 -10.06 0.15
N GLU A 128 13.07 -8.80 0.59
CA GLU A 128 13.87 -8.32 1.72
C GLU A 128 13.15 -8.54 3.06
N ARG A 129 11.85 -8.23 3.11
CA ARG A 129 11.00 -8.35 4.31
C ARG A 129 9.54 -8.54 3.91
N PRO A 130 8.72 -9.23 4.72
CA PRO A 130 7.28 -9.33 4.48
C PRO A 130 6.65 -7.95 4.21
N LEU A 131 5.84 -7.87 3.17
CA LEU A 131 5.20 -6.62 2.72
C LEU A 131 3.72 -6.61 3.09
N VAL A 132 3.26 -5.49 3.63
CA VAL A 132 1.83 -5.17 3.78
C VAL A 132 1.51 -3.92 2.96
N VAL A 133 0.42 -4.00 2.20
CA VAL A 133 -0.17 -2.87 1.50
C VAL A 133 -1.44 -2.45 2.24
N VAL A 134 -1.55 -1.17 2.56
CA VAL A 134 -2.73 -0.58 3.20
C VAL A 134 -3.33 0.46 2.26
N ALA A 135 -4.59 0.30 1.92
CA ALA A 135 -5.35 1.29 1.17
C ALA A 135 -6.54 1.75 2.01
N ASP A 136 -6.61 3.05 2.26
CA ASP A 136 -7.74 3.70 2.90
C ASP A 136 -8.53 4.48 1.84
N ASP A 137 -9.85 4.37 1.82
CA ASP A 137 -10.72 5.01 0.83
C ASP A 137 -11.16 6.43 1.22
N PHE A 138 -10.89 6.84 2.47
CA PHE A 138 -11.23 8.11 3.11
C PHE A 138 -12.74 8.43 3.17
#